data_AF-A0A178LLL9-F1
#
_entry.id   AF-A0A178LLL9-F1
#
_cell.length_a   1.000
_cell.length_b   1.000
_cell.length_c   1.000
_cell.angle_alpha   90.00
_cell.angle_beta   90.00
_cell.angle_gamma   90.00
#
_symmetry.space_group_name_H-M   'P 1'
#
loop_
_entity.id
_entity.type
_entity.pdbx_description
1 polymer ?
#
loop_
_entity_poly.entity_id
_entity_poly.type
_entity_poly.pdbx_seq_one_letter_code
_entity_poly.pdbx_strand_id
1 'polypeptide(L)'
;MGCGADNAHGLQLEVYRSGESVFADVTFDERHIGAPGLAHGGAVAAACDDVLGFTLWIAATPAVTRSLTVEYLRPVPLHQPHRITAWITASQGRALHVSATGTGEGGIVRFTAKAVFVVVGTEHFAAHGDVSGFADLVEELSRRRGLHGGPA
;
A
#
# COMPACT_ATOMS: atom_id res chain seq x y z
N MET A 1 1.07 13.07 1.35
CA MET A 1 0.39 11.83 0.89
C MET A 1 1.43 10.98 0.18
N GLY A 2 1.34 9.66 0.27
CA GLY A 2 2.29 8.72 -0.34
C GLY A 2 3.26 8.08 0.65
N CYS A 3 3.92 7.01 0.19
CA CYS A 3 4.79 6.17 0.99
C CYS A 3 6.24 6.71 1.14
N GLY A 4 7.02 6.10 2.04
CA GLY A 4 8.43 6.39 2.28
C GLY A 4 8.70 7.01 3.65
N ALA A 5 9.74 6.51 4.34
CA ALA A 5 10.11 6.98 5.67
C ALA A 5 10.51 8.47 5.69
N ASP A 6 11.09 8.96 4.59
CA ASP A 6 11.55 10.35 4.48
C ASP A 6 10.45 11.33 4.05
N ASN A 7 9.25 10.83 3.68
CA ASN A 7 8.13 11.67 3.33
C ASN A 7 7.42 12.18 4.60
N ALA A 8 7.87 13.33 5.10
CA ALA A 8 7.29 13.98 6.28
C ALA A 8 5.78 14.29 6.14
N HIS A 9 5.26 14.32 4.92
CA HIS A 9 3.85 14.56 4.62
C HIS A 9 3.08 13.27 4.28
N GLY A 10 3.72 12.11 4.37
CA GLY A 10 3.11 10.79 4.17
C GLY A 10 2.31 10.32 5.38
N LEU A 11 1.67 9.15 5.25
CA LEU A 11 0.98 8.50 6.37
C LEU A 11 1.95 7.85 7.37
N GLN A 12 3.25 7.83 7.05
CA GLN A 12 4.32 7.28 7.88
C GLN A 12 4.05 5.82 8.29
N LEU A 13 3.45 5.04 7.37
CA LEU A 13 3.16 3.64 7.60
C LEU A 13 4.45 2.82 7.64
N GLU A 14 4.60 2.03 8.69
CA GLU A 14 5.60 0.97 8.75
C GLU A 14 5.00 -0.30 8.14
N VAL A 15 5.60 -0.78 7.05
CA VAL A 15 5.05 -1.90 6.27
C VAL A 15 5.96 -3.11 6.38
N TYR A 16 5.34 -4.25 6.71
CA TYR A 16 5.99 -5.53 6.91
C TYR A 16 5.58 -6.51 5.81
N ARG A 17 6.45 -7.48 5.53
CA ARG A 17 6.16 -8.61 4.64
C ARG A 17 6.06 -9.88 5.47
N SER A 18 5.04 -10.70 5.20
CA SER A 18 4.86 -12.04 5.76
C SER A 18 4.55 -13.03 4.65
N GLY A 19 5.59 -13.70 4.14
CA GLY A 19 5.45 -14.60 2.99
C GLY A 19 5.00 -13.86 1.73
N GLU A 20 3.80 -14.20 1.25
CA GLU A 20 3.20 -13.65 0.02
C GLU A 20 2.17 -12.53 0.32
N SER A 21 2.20 -11.97 1.52
CA SER A 21 1.44 -10.78 1.88
C SER A 21 2.34 -9.68 2.45
N VAL A 22 1.85 -8.45 2.36
CA VAL A 22 2.36 -7.30 3.10
C VAL A 22 1.27 -6.76 3.99
N PHE A 23 1.64 -6.13 5.10
CA PHE A 23 0.68 -5.50 5.99
C PHE A 23 1.27 -4.27 6.68
N ALA A 24 0.37 -3.38 7.10
CA ALA A 24 0.69 -2.24 7.94
C ALA A 24 -0.47 -1.98 8.90
N ASP A 25 -0.13 -1.51 10.11
CA ASP A 25 -1.11 -0.98 11.05
C ASP A 25 -1.17 0.54 10.88
N VAL A 26 -2.38 1.08 10.81
CA VAL A 26 -2.65 2.51 10.69
C VAL A 26 -3.65 2.93 11.76
N THR A 27 -3.37 4.06 12.40
CA THR A 27 -4.32 4.74 13.28
C THR A 27 -4.60 6.12 12.70
N PHE A 28 -5.82 6.32 12.22
CA PHE A 28 -6.25 7.62 11.72
C PHE A 28 -6.53 8.57 12.90
N ASP A 29 -6.19 9.83 12.72
CA ASP A 29 -6.37 10.90 13.72
C ASP A 29 -7.05 12.13 13.09
N GLU A 30 -7.07 13.26 13.79
CA GLU A 30 -7.73 14.50 13.37
C GLU A 30 -7.22 15.04 12.03
N ARG A 31 -5.97 14.73 11.64
CA ARG A 31 -5.41 15.12 10.33
C ARG A 31 -6.12 14.42 9.18
N HIS A 32 -6.78 13.30 9.47
CA HIS A 32 -7.41 12.40 8.52
C HIS A 32 -8.94 12.46 8.58
N ILE A 33 -9.51 13.39 9.33
CA ILE A 33 -10.96 13.45 9.56
C ILE A 33 -11.74 13.76 8.28
N GLY A 34 -12.85 13.05 8.07
CA GLY A 34 -13.81 13.37 7.00
C GLY A 34 -15.22 13.65 7.49
N ALA A 35 -15.60 13.04 8.61
CA ALA A 35 -16.82 13.33 9.35
C ALA A 35 -16.51 13.24 10.85
N PRO A 36 -17.36 13.80 11.75
CA PRO A 36 -17.10 13.76 13.19
C PRO A 36 -16.76 12.34 13.69
N GLY A 37 -15.54 12.16 14.19
CA GLY A 37 -15.02 10.89 14.72
C GLY A 37 -14.68 9.81 13.67
N LEU A 38 -14.75 10.12 12.37
CA LEU A 38 -14.53 9.16 11.29
C LEU A 38 -13.44 9.64 10.32
N ALA A 39 -12.60 8.69 9.89
CA ALA A 39 -11.60 8.93 8.86
C ALA A 39 -12.27 9.30 7.52
N HIS A 40 -11.66 10.25 6.81
CA HIS A 40 -12.02 10.61 5.45
C HIS A 40 -11.71 9.43 4.52
N GLY A 41 -12.65 9.08 3.64
CA GLY A 41 -12.44 7.97 2.69
C GLY A 41 -11.15 8.15 1.89
N GLY A 42 -10.85 9.36 1.42
CA GLY A 42 -9.58 9.66 0.74
C GLY A 42 -8.31 9.34 1.55
N ALA A 43 -8.33 9.46 2.88
CA ALA A 43 -7.19 9.10 3.72
C ALA A 43 -7.03 7.57 3.80
N VAL A 44 -8.15 6.85 3.92
CA VAL A 44 -8.16 5.38 3.86
C VAL A 44 -7.70 4.88 2.50
N ALA A 45 -8.14 5.52 1.41
CA ALA A 45 -7.73 5.16 0.06
C ALA A 45 -6.22 5.37 -0.16
N ALA A 46 -5.65 6.46 0.38
CA ALA A 46 -4.21 6.68 0.34
C ALA A 46 -3.44 5.62 1.14
N ALA A 47 -3.93 5.23 2.33
CA ALA A 47 -3.33 4.15 3.11
C ALA A 47 -3.38 2.82 2.36
N CYS A 48 -4.48 2.53 1.68
CA CYS A 48 -4.58 1.39 0.80
C CYS A 48 -3.52 1.48 -0.32
N ASP A 49 -3.47 2.55 -1.10
CA ASP A 49 -2.52 2.68 -2.22
C ASP A 49 -1.07 2.44 -1.77
N ASP A 50 -0.66 3.04 -0.64
CA ASP A 50 0.66 2.81 -0.04
C ASP A 50 0.91 1.32 0.24
N VAL A 51 0.03 0.66 1.01
CA VAL A 51 0.21 -0.75 1.41
C VAL A 51 0.14 -1.69 0.21
N LEU A 52 -0.78 -1.47 -0.72
CA LEU A 52 -0.87 -2.27 -1.94
C LEU A 52 0.40 -2.09 -2.80
N GLY A 53 0.97 -0.89 -2.88
CA GLY A 53 2.22 -0.61 -3.60
C GLY A 53 3.42 -1.38 -3.05
N PHE A 54 3.43 -1.71 -1.76
CA PHE A 54 4.50 -2.54 -1.18
C PHE A 54 4.43 -4.02 -1.56
N THR A 55 3.34 -4.49 -2.18
CA THR A 55 3.32 -5.83 -2.79
C THR A 55 4.34 -5.98 -3.92
N LEU A 56 4.87 -4.87 -4.46
CA LEU A 56 5.93 -4.89 -5.44
C LEU A 56 7.25 -5.46 -4.89
N TRP A 57 7.45 -5.48 -3.56
CA TRP A 57 8.54 -6.24 -2.94
C TRP A 57 8.44 -7.74 -3.21
N ILE A 58 7.21 -8.27 -3.29
CA ILE A 58 6.93 -9.67 -3.59
C ILE A 58 7.12 -9.91 -5.08
N ALA A 59 6.59 -9.02 -5.92
CA ALA A 59 6.74 -9.11 -7.38
C ALA A 59 8.18 -8.88 -7.86
N ALA A 60 9.02 -8.24 -7.03
CA ALA A 60 10.39 -7.83 -7.34
C ALA A 60 10.52 -7.08 -8.67
N THR A 61 9.54 -6.24 -8.99
CA THR A 61 9.49 -5.49 -10.24
C THR A 61 8.84 -4.12 -10.03
N PRO A 62 9.40 -3.04 -10.61
CA PRO A 62 8.81 -1.72 -10.49
C PRO A 62 7.50 -1.62 -11.28
N ALA A 63 6.48 -1.06 -10.66
CA ALA A 63 5.17 -0.88 -11.25
C ALA A 63 4.51 0.38 -10.69
N VAL A 64 3.54 0.92 -11.44
CA VAL A 64 2.76 2.11 -11.04
C VAL A 64 1.27 1.77 -10.95
N THR A 65 0.55 2.45 -10.07
CA THR A 65 -0.90 2.26 -9.91
C THR A 65 -1.64 2.65 -11.19
N ARG A 66 -2.37 1.72 -11.80
CA ARG A 66 -3.25 1.98 -12.95
C ARG A 66 -4.69 2.23 -12.51
N SER A 67 -5.16 1.52 -11.49
CA SER A 67 -6.49 1.70 -10.93
C SER A 67 -6.52 1.26 -9.48
N LEU A 68 -7.33 1.92 -8.67
CA LEU A 68 -7.61 1.58 -7.28
C LEU A 68 -9.12 1.69 -7.02
N THR A 69 -9.70 0.63 -6.47
CA THR A 69 -11.08 0.60 -5.98
C THR A 69 -11.06 0.27 -4.50
N VAL A 70 -11.71 1.11 -3.68
CA VAL A 70 -11.89 0.88 -2.24
C VAL A 70 -13.38 0.77 -1.94
N GLU A 71 -13.78 -0.32 -1.30
CA GLU A 71 -15.15 -0.54 -0.83
C GLU A 71 -15.21 -0.32 0.68
N TYR A 72 -15.99 0.67 1.11
CA TYR A 72 -16.21 0.97 2.54
C TYR A 72 -17.41 0.18 3.05
N LEU A 73 -17.13 -0.93 3.75
CA LEU A 73 -18.16 -1.82 4.27
C LEU A 73 -18.75 -1.31 5.59
N ARG A 74 -17.94 -0.62 6.40
CA ARG A 74 -18.31 -0.04 7.69
C ARG A 74 -17.56 1.28 7.91
N PRO A 75 -18.07 2.18 8.78
CA PRO A 75 -17.32 3.38 9.17
C PRO A 75 -15.93 3.03 9.71
N VAL A 76 -14.96 3.94 9.50
CA VAL A 76 -13.58 3.82 10.00
C VAL A 76 -13.38 4.87 11.09
N PRO A 77 -13.44 4.50 12.38
CA PRO A 77 -13.29 5.44 13.49
C PRO A 77 -11.87 5.98 13.58
N LEU A 78 -11.73 7.23 14.04
CA LEU A 78 -10.44 7.76 14.46
C LEU A 78 -9.96 7.10 15.76
N HIS A 79 -8.65 7.19 16.01
CA HIS A 79 -7.97 6.72 17.23
C HIS A 79 -8.10 5.22 17.52
N GLN A 80 -8.51 4.44 16.52
CA GLN A 80 -8.52 2.98 16.58
C GLN A 80 -7.53 2.43 15.56
N PRO A 81 -6.77 1.38 15.90
CA PRO A 81 -5.88 0.74 14.95
C PRO A 81 -6.67 -0.05 13.91
N HIS A 82 -6.22 0.03 12.66
CA HIS A 82 -6.67 -0.80 11.55
C HIS A 82 -5.47 -1.46 10.91
N ARG A 83 -5.55 -2.78 10.69
CA ARG A 83 -4.56 -3.50 9.89
C ARG A 83 -5.02 -3.57 8.45
N ILE A 84 -4.18 -3.09 7.53
CA ILE A 84 -4.34 -3.33 6.09
C ILE A 84 -3.41 -4.47 5.72
N THR A 85 -3.96 -5.55 5.19
CA THR A 85 -3.19 -6.68 4.66
C THR A 85 -3.45 -6.79 3.17
N ALA A 86 -2.39 -6.81 2.36
CA ALA A 86 -2.45 -6.87 0.90
C ALA A 86 -1.66 -8.05 0.32
N TRP A 87 -2.09 -8.56 -0.83
CA TRP A 87 -1.45 -9.67 -1.55
C TRP A 87 -1.72 -9.59 -3.05
N ILE A 88 -0.82 -10.19 -3.85
CA ILE A 88 -0.98 -10.30 -5.30
C ILE A 88 -1.94 -11.46 -5.58
N THR A 89 -3.00 -11.20 -6.33
CA THR A 89 -4.00 -12.21 -6.72
C THR A 89 -3.73 -12.80 -8.10
N ALA A 90 -3.11 -12.05 -9.01
CA ALA A 90 -2.76 -12.52 -10.34
C ALA A 90 -1.68 -11.65 -10.99
N SER A 91 -0.93 -12.25 -11.92
CA SER A 91 -0.02 -11.55 -12.83
C SER A 91 -0.37 -11.92 -14.27
N GLN A 92 -0.61 -10.92 -15.13
CA GLN A 92 -1.03 -11.09 -16.51
C GLN A 92 -0.28 -10.11 -17.42
N GLY A 93 0.76 -10.59 -18.09
CA GLY A 93 1.66 -9.73 -18.88
C GLY A 93 2.31 -8.68 -17.99
N ARG A 94 2.02 -7.39 -18.22
CA ARG A 94 2.51 -6.28 -17.39
C ARG A 94 1.55 -5.90 -16.26
N ALA A 95 0.38 -6.51 -16.15
CA ALA A 95 -0.59 -6.17 -15.12
C ALA A 95 -0.43 -7.06 -13.88
N LEU A 96 -0.30 -6.44 -12.72
CA LEU A 96 -0.34 -7.09 -11.41
C LEU A 96 -1.67 -6.73 -10.74
N HIS A 97 -2.47 -7.75 -10.43
CA HIS A 97 -3.71 -7.58 -9.70
C HIS A 97 -3.46 -7.80 -8.21
N VAL A 98 -3.85 -6.84 -7.39
CA VAL A 98 -3.60 -6.81 -5.95
C VAL A 98 -4.91 -6.63 -5.20
N SER A 99 -5.07 -7.32 -4.09
CA SER A 99 -6.21 -7.18 -3.18
C SER A 99 -5.74 -6.88 -1.77
N ALA A 100 -6.60 -6.21 -0.99
CA ALA A 100 -6.36 -5.98 0.43
C ALA A 100 -7.65 -5.96 1.25
N THR A 101 -7.49 -6.24 2.54
CA THR A 101 -8.54 -6.08 3.57
C THR A 101 -8.06 -5.16 4.68
N GLY A 102 -8.91 -4.23 5.09
CA GLY A 102 -8.73 -3.39 6.27
C GLY A 102 -9.58 -3.87 7.43
N THR A 103 -8.95 -4.41 8.47
CA THR A 103 -9.59 -4.92 9.68
C THR A 103 -9.35 -4.00 10.88
N GLY A 104 -10.40 -3.65 11.62
CA GLY A 104 -10.28 -2.98 12.92
C GLY A 104 -10.29 -3.96 14.10
N GLU A 105 -10.54 -3.41 15.28
CA GLU A 105 -10.69 -4.17 16.53
C GLU A 105 -11.65 -5.37 16.39
N GLY A 106 -11.28 -6.49 17.03
CA GLY A 106 -12.05 -7.74 16.98
C GLY A 106 -12.07 -8.42 15.62
N GLY A 107 -11.21 -8.02 14.67
CA GLY A 107 -11.14 -8.60 13.33
C GLY A 107 -12.25 -8.11 12.38
N ILE A 108 -12.96 -7.04 12.75
CA ILE A 108 -14.05 -6.50 11.93
C ILE A 108 -13.48 -5.92 10.64
N VAL A 109 -13.85 -6.50 9.50
CA VAL A 109 -13.53 -5.93 8.18
C VAL A 109 -14.33 -4.64 8.00
N ARG A 110 -13.62 -3.52 7.86
CA ARG A 110 -14.21 -2.19 7.65
C ARG A 110 -14.18 -1.76 6.19
N PHE A 111 -13.15 -2.16 5.44
CA PHE A 111 -13.03 -1.88 4.02
C PHE A 111 -12.23 -2.97 3.30
N THR A 112 -12.41 -3.04 1.99
CA THR A 112 -11.56 -3.83 1.09
C THR A 112 -11.01 -2.93 0.00
N ALA A 113 -9.89 -3.34 -0.59
CA ALA A 113 -9.32 -2.64 -1.74
C ALA A 113 -8.87 -3.63 -2.81
N LYS A 114 -8.99 -3.21 -4.07
CA LYS A 114 -8.43 -3.89 -5.22
C LYS A 114 -7.71 -2.88 -6.08
N ALA A 115 -6.53 -3.24 -6.56
CA ALA A 115 -5.76 -2.41 -7.47
C ALA A 115 -5.21 -3.22 -8.64
N VAL A 116 -4.93 -2.49 -9.72
CA VAL A 116 -4.10 -2.98 -10.82
C VAL A 116 -2.86 -2.11 -10.86
N PHE A 117 -1.69 -2.72 -10.73
CA PHE A 117 -0.40 -2.09 -11.00
C PHE A 117 0.09 -2.51 -12.38
N VAL A 118 0.79 -1.62 -13.07
CA VAL A 118 1.41 -1.91 -14.36
C VAL A 118 2.91 -1.84 -14.24
N VAL A 119 3.58 -2.94 -14.58
CA VAL A 119 5.04 -3.04 -14.63
C VAL A 119 5.58 -2.08 -15.69
N VAL A 120 6.58 -1.29 -15.28
CA VAL A 120 7.20 -0.25 -16.10
C VAL A 120 8.71 -0.39 -16.09
N GLY A 121 9.36 -0.06 -17.21
CA GLY A 121 10.81 0.04 -17.30
C GLY A 121 11.33 1.44 -16.95
N THR A 122 12.64 1.61 -17.05
CA THR A 122 13.34 2.89 -16.84
C THR A 122 12.80 4.01 -17.73
N GLU A 123 12.37 3.67 -18.95
CA GLU A 123 11.86 4.61 -19.95
C GLU A 123 10.63 5.38 -19.47
N HIS A 124 9.79 4.77 -18.62
CA HIS A 124 8.62 5.43 -18.06
C HIS A 124 9.01 6.61 -17.17
N PHE A 125 10.00 6.40 -16.30
CA PHE A 125 10.50 7.44 -15.38
C PHE A 125 11.36 8.46 -16.12
N ALA A 126 12.09 8.06 -17.15
CA ALA A 126 12.81 9.00 -18.01
C ALA A 126 11.86 9.98 -18.74
N ALA A 127 10.67 9.53 -19.12
CA ALA A 127 9.70 10.36 -19.83
C ALA A 127 8.84 11.22 -18.90
N HIS A 128 8.58 10.78 -17.66
CA HIS A 128 7.50 11.33 -16.84
C HIS A 128 7.85 11.60 -15.37
N GLY A 129 9.05 11.26 -14.91
CA GLY A 129 9.41 11.33 -13.51
C GLY A 129 10.89 11.60 -13.28
N ASP A 130 11.43 10.98 -12.23
CA ASP A 130 12.84 11.07 -11.88
C ASP A 130 13.53 9.73 -12.10
N VAL A 131 14.58 9.74 -12.91
CA VAL A 131 15.38 8.55 -13.24
C VAL A 131 16.29 8.16 -12.09
N SER A 132 16.78 9.12 -11.27
CA SER A 132 17.61 8.78 -10.10
C SER A 132 16.83 7.93 -9.10
N GLY A 133 15.60 8.35 -8.76
CA GLY A 133 14.74 7.59 -7.85
C GLY A 133 14.35 6.19 -8.36
N PHE A 134 14.36 5.95 -9.68
CA PHE A 134 14.06 4.62 -10.23
C PHE A 134 15.17 3.60 -9.94
N ALA A 135 16.44 4.00 -10.00
CA ALA A 135 17.55 3.10 -9.72
C ALA A 135 17.52 2.60 -8.26
N ASP A 136 17.29 3.53 -7.33
CA ASP A 136 17.16 3.23 -5.89
C ASP A 136 15.97 2.31 -5.61
N LEU A 137 14.83 2.55 -6.29
CA LEU A 137 13.66 1.68 -6.21
C LEU A 137 13.98 0.24 -6.63
N VAL A 138 14.63 0.05 -7.78
CA VAL A 138 14.97 -1.29 -8.29
C VAL A 138 15.93 -2.02 -7.34
N GLU A 139 16.91 -1.30 -6.76
CA GLU A 139 17.82 -1.88 -5.78
C GLU A 139 17.09 -2.34 -4.53
N GLU A 140 16.18 -1.51 -3.99
CA GLU A 140 15.40 -1.84 -2.79
C GLU A 140 14.46 -3.03 -3.02
N LEU A 141 13.79 -3.08 -4.18
CA LEU A 141 12.96 -4.22 -4.57
C LEU A 141 13.79 -5.52 -4.62
N SER A 142 15.01 -5.43 -5.16
CA SER A 142 15.93 -6.58 -5.24
C SER A 142 16.39 -7.05 -3.87
N ARG A 143 16.67 -6.11 -2.95
CA ARG A 143 17.07 -6.38 -1.56
C ARG A 143 15.97 -7.08 -0.76
N ARG A 144 14.72 -6.62 -0.90
CA ARG A 144 13.57 -7.15 -0.15
C ARG A 144 13.01 -8.46 -0.70
N ARG A 145 13.41 -8.86 -1.91
CA ARG A 145 13.12 -10.20 -2.46
C ARG A 145 13.67 -11.31 -1.55
N GLY A 146 14.80 -11.07 -0.86
CA GLY A 146 15.50 -12.06 -0.04
C GLY A 146 15.16 -12.08 1.46
N LEU A 147 14.39 -11.11 1.97
CA LEU A 147 14.05 -11.04 3.40
C LEU A 147 12.77 -11.82 3.70
N HIS A 148 12.93 -13.07 4.14
CA HIS A 148 11.93 -13.77 4.94
C HIS A 148 12.15 -13.42 6.43
N GLY A 149 11.23 -12.69 7.04
CA GLY A 149 11.10 -12.68 8.51
C GLY A 149 11.04 -11.31 9.18
N GLY A 150 9.86 -11.03 9.76
CA GLY A 150 9.65 -10.30 11.01
C GLY A 150 8.70 -11.16 11.87
N PRO A 151 8.72 -11.08 13.21
CA PRO A 151 8.31 -12.18 14.08
C PRO A 151 6.82 -12.52 13.97
N ALA A 152 6.55 -13.81 14.20
CA ALA A 152 5.22 -14.41 14.29
C ALA A 152 4.38 -13.84 15.44
#